data_AF-A0A3G6UM49-F1
#
_entry.id   AF-A0A3G6UM49-F1
#
_cell.length_a   1.000
_cell.length_b   1.000
_cell.length_c   1.000
_cell.angle_alpha   90.00
_cell.angle_beta   90.00
_cell.angle_gamma   90.00
#
_symmetry.space_group_name_H-M   'P 1'
#
loop_
_entity.id
_entity.type
_entity.pdbx_description
1 polymer ?
#
loop_
_entity_poly.entity_id
_entity_poly.type
_entity_poly.pdbx_seq_one_letter_code
_entity_poly.pdbx_strand_id
1 'polypeptide(L)' 'MGRRKGIMTESFKYELAKDLGFYDTVMKEGWGGIRSRDAGNMTKRAVELAQAHMASQMKSH' A
#
# COMPACT_ATOMS: atom_id res chain seq x y z
N MET A 1 15.51 -0.97 20.97
CA MET A 1 14.11 -0.56 20.73
C MET A 1 13.68 -1.05 19.36
N GLY A 2 12.78 -2.04 19.30
CA GLY A 2 12.37 -2.67 18.06
C GLY A 2 11.72 -1.66 17.12
N ARG A 3 12.28 -1.49 15.92
CA ARG A 3 11.61 -0.80 14.81
C ARG A 3 10.29 -1.52 14.59
N ARG A 4 9.16 -0.91 15.00
CA ARG A 4 7.84 -1.36 14.59
C ARG A 4 7.86 -1.31 13.06
N LYS A 5 7.99 -2.47 12.41
CA LYS A 5 7.80 -2.57 10.96
C LYS A 5 6.40 -2.04 10.72
N GLY A 6 6.29 -0.88 10.09
CA GLY A 6 4.99 -0.39 9.64
C GLY A 6 4.33 -1.50 8.81
N ILE A 7 3.00 -1.55 8.85
CA ILE A 7 2.19 -2.53 8.10
C ILE A 7 2.56 -2.52 6.60
N MET A 8 3.10 -1.39 6.12
CA MET A 8 3.63 -1.23 4.77
C MET A 8 5.06 -0.68 4.79
N THR A 9 5.94 -1.27 3.98
CA THR A 9 7.25 -0.68 3.65
C THR A 9 7.07 0.56 2.76
N GLU A 10 8.07 1.44 2.73
CA GLU A 10 8.03 2.62 1.85
C GLU A 10 7.95 2.24 0.37
N SER A 11 8.74 1.26 -0.06
CA SER A 11 8.69 0.75 -1.43
C SER A 11 7.28 0.29 -1.83
N PHE A 12 6.62 -0.46 -0.96
CA PHE A 12 5.27 -0.97 -1.22
C PHE A 12 4.23 0.16 -1.30
N LYS A 13 4.36 1.21 -0.49
CA LYS A 13 3.49 2.40 -0.62
C LYS A 13 3.62 3.03 -2.00
N TYR A 14 4.84 3.19 -2.51
CA TYR A 14 5.07 3.76 -3.83
C TYR A 14 4.57 2.86 -4.97
N GLU A 15 4.70 1.55 -4.84
CA GLU A 15 4.11 0.59 -5.80
C GLU A 15 2.59 0.72 -5.85
N LEU A 16 1.91 0.75 -4.69
CA LEU A 16 0.47 0.97 -4.66
C LEU A 16 0.06 2.32 -5.24
N ALA A 17 0.85 3.38 -4.99
CA ALA A 17 0.58 4.68 -5.59
C ALA A 17 0.69 4.66 -7.12
N LYS A 18 1.60 3.85 -7.69
CA LYS A 18 1.69 3.64 -9.14
C LYS A 18 0.49 2.86 -9.67
N ASP A 19 0.16 1.73 -9.03
CA ASP A 19 -0.98 0.88 -9.42
C ASP A 19 -2.31 1.63 -9.37
N LEU A 20 -2.46 2.53 -8.41
CA LEU A 20 -3.68 3.33 -8.19
C LEU A 20 -3.66 4.68 -8.92
N GLY A 21 -2.57 5.03 -9.61
CA GLY A 21 -2.49 6.18 -10.50
C GLY A 21 -2.33 7.55 -9.80
N PHE A 22 -1.90 7.58 -8.54
CA PHE A 22 -1.67 8.84 -7.79
C PHE A 22 -0.20 9.08 -7.42
N TYR A 23 0.72 8.28 -7.97
CA TYR A 23 2.15 8.38 -7.73
C TYR A 23 2.72 9.77 -8.04
N ASP A 24 2.30 10.41 -9.13
CA ASP A 24 2.73 11.76 -9.49
C ASP A 24 2.41 12.80 -8.41
N THR A 25 1.23 12.71 -7.80
CA THR A 25 0.84 13.59 -6.68
C THR A 25 1.75 13.37 -5.48
N VAL A 26 2.06 12.11 -5.15
CA VAL A 26 2.99 11.79 -4.06
C VAL A 26 4.39 12.36 -4.34
N MET A 27 4.86 12.31 -5.59
CA MET A 27 6.18 12.84 -5.95
C MET A 27 6.25 14.36 -5.92
N LYS A 28 5.16 15.06 -6.29
CA LYS A 28 5.12 16.53 -6.37
C LYS A 28 4.75 17.18 -5.04
N GLU A 29 3.78 16.62 -4.34
CA GLU A 29 3.13 17.23 -3.16
C GLU A 29 3.35 16.42 -1.88
N GLY A 30 3.99 15.24 -1.99
CA GLY A 30 4.14 14.31 -0.89
C GLY A 30 2.85 13.55 -0.58
N TRP A 31 2.91 12.70 0.45
CA TRP A 31 1.76 11.92 0.91
C TRP A 31 0.64 12.78 1.49
N GLY A 32 0.90 14.04 1.86
CA GLY A 32 -0.11 14.98 2.32
C GLY A 32 -0.98 15.56 1.20
N GLY A 33 -0.54 15.49 -0.06
CA GLY A 33 -1.27 16.02 -1.22
C GLY A 33 -2.29 15.05 -1.82
N ILE A 34 -2.30 13.78 -1.40
CA ILE A 34 -3.26 12.80 -1.92
C ILE A 34 -4.66 13.03 -1.34
N ARG A 35 -5.71 12.67 -2.08
CA ARG A 35 -7.08 12.80 -1.58
C ARG A 35 -7.36 11.69 -0.57
N SER A 36 -8.31 11.93 0.34
CA SER A 36 -8.76 10.90 1.30
C SER A 36 -9.24 9.61 0.60
N ARG A 37 -9.80 9.73 -0.62
CA ARG A 37 -10.19 8.58 -1.45
C ARG A 37 -8.99 7.75 -1.89
N ASP A 38 -7.86 8.38 -2.22
CA ASP A 38 -6.65 7.70 -2.68
C ASP A 38 -6.01 6.92 -1.54
N ALA A 39 -5.94 7.53 -0.35
CA ALA A 39 -5.51 6.86 0.87
C ALA A 39 -6.40 5.66 1.23
N GLY A 40 -7.72 5.81 1.10
CA GLY A 40 -8.69 4.73 1.32
C GLY A 40 -8.52 3.58 0.32
N ASN A 41 -8.38 3.90 -0.97
CA ASN A 41 -8.15 2.91 -2.03
C ASN A 41 -6.82 2.16 -1.83
N MET A 42 -5.76 2.88 -1.44
CA MET A 42 -4.46 2.30 -1.12
C MET A 42 -4.56 1.30 0.04
N THR A 43 -5.24 1.69 1.12
CA THR A 43 -5.44 0.81 2.28
C THR A 43 -6.25 -0.42 1.91
N LYS A 44 -7.35 -0.25 1.16
CA LYS A 44 -8.17 -1.36 0.66
C LYS A 44 -7.34 -2.32 -0.19
N ARG A 45 -6.56 -1.80 -1.13
CA ARG A 45 -5.71 -2.60 -2.02
C ARG A 45 -4.63 -3.37 -1.25
N ALA A 46 -4.02 -2.75 -0.25
CA ALA A 46 -3.05 -3.41 0.61
C ALA A 46 -3.67 -4.61 1.36
N VAL A 47 -4.89 -4.46 1.88
CA VAL A 47 -5.61 -5.54 2.56
C VAL A 47 -5.96 -6.67 1.60
N GLU A 48 -6.45 -6.35 0.40
CA GLU A 48 -6.75 -7.36 -0.63
C GLU A 48 -5.51 -8.19 -0.99
N LEU A 49 -4.36 -7.55 -1.20
CA LEU A 49 -3.10 -8.23 -1.50
C LEU A 49 -2.63 -9.10 -0.34
N ALA A 50 -2.77 -8.63 0.90
CA ALA A 50 -2.44 -9.42 2.09
C ALA A 50 -3.34 -10.66 2.20
N GLN A 51 -4.65 -10.51 1.98
CA GLN A 51 -5.60 -11.62 1.96
C GLN A 51 -5.28 -12.63 0.85
N ALA A 52 -4.99 -12.15 -0.36
CA ALA A 52 -4.61 -13.00 -1.49
C ALA A 52 -3.31 -13.78 -1.21
N HIS A 53 -2.31 -13.13 -0.61
CA HIS A 53 -1.06 -13.75 -0.21
C HIS A 53 -1.28 -14.82 0.87
N MET A 54 -2.10 -14.56 1.89
CA MET A 54 -2.41 -15.58 2.90
C MET A 54 -3.16 -16.78 2.30
N ALA A 55 -4.12 -16.51 1.40
CA ALA A 55 -4.87 -17.55 0.73
C ALA A 55 -4.00 -18.41 -0.20
N SER A 56 -2.99 -17.83 -0.86
CA SER A 56 -2.04 -18.59 -1.67
C SER A 56 -1.10 -19.43 -0.81
N GLN A 57 -0.60 -18.90 0.31
CA GLN A 57 0.23 -19.65 1.26
C GLN A 57 -0.50 -20.87 1.83
N MET A 58 -1.80 -20.74 2.14
CA MET A 58 -2.63 -21.85 2.63
C MET A 58 -2.85 -22.96 1.59
N LYS A 59 -2.85 -22.65 0.29
CA LYS A 59 -3.03 -23.66 -0.78
C LYS A 59 -1.78 -24.44 -1.13
N SER A 60 -0.61 -23.96 -0.69
CA SER A 60 0.68 -24.62 -0.93
C SER A 60 1.11 -25.56 0.21
N HIS A 61 0.23 -25.79 1.19
CA HIS A 61 0.33 -26.83 2.22
C HIS A 61 -0.79 -27.85 2.02
#